data_AF-A0A8X8LAH4-F1
#
_entry.id   AF-A0A8X8LAH4-F1
#
_cell.length_a   1.000
_cell.length_b   1.000
_cell.length_c   1.000
_cell.angle_alpha   90.00
_cell.angle_beta   90.00
_cell.angle_gamma   90.00
#
_symmetry.space_group_name_H-M   'P 1'
#
loop_
_entity.id
_entity.type
_entity.pdbx_description
1 polymer ?
#
loop_
_entity_poly.entity_id
_entity_poly.type
_entity_poly.pdbx_seq_one_letter_code
_entity_poly.pdbx_strand_id
1 'polypeptide(L)'
;MRRTVVIQREGTKTEVAVLENGRLAEYLAETDGEQRTGAIYKGRIIDVLPGLDACFVDIGLSKPAYLQKEDLLAVQQAEHRGEPLDITCLVKRGETLLVQVKKEGRDAKGPKVTANIKLVGHYLIYLPYGGQLKFSRRITDSNQLRRLSAWGEGWLKEKEGLILRTAAQEIDTDTLAEEGERLRQTWVNVKHTASQREAPCLIAEQEGLLEQVVSHLVSRGPTECLINDQRLYARLEKKLQPLKHVTLSLCSAEKSLFEACGISEEINTLFQRKVWLKSGGYLVIEETEALTVIDVNTGRCTGQDHWEQTALLVNLEAAQELARQIRLRDIGGMIVIDFLHLKGEEGRQQVLKALEEALEADRKETHVLGYTALGLVEMTRKKTTESLWHKWTRPCSVCHGRGRIKKESGKNNTQGNRQPY
;
A
#
# COMPACT_ATOMS: atom_id res chain seq x y z
N MET A 1 -12.39 -9.66 -19.40
CA MET A 1 -11.42 -8.56 -19.19
C MET A 1 -10.03 -9.17 -19.26
N ARG A 2 -9.14 -8.70 -20.15
CA ARG A 2 -7.78 -9.25 -20.26
C ARG A 2 -6.87 -8.49 -19.30
N ARG A 3 -6.25 -9.22 -18.38
CA ARG A 3 -5.32 -8.66 -17.39
C ARG A 3 -3.93 -9.20 -17.64
N THR A 4 -2.94 -8.31 -17.61
CA THR A 4 -1.53 -8.68 -17.74
C THR A 4 -0.77 -8.08 -16.57
N VAL A 5 0.04 -8.88 -15.90
CA VAL A 5 0.92 -8.43 -14.81
C VAL A 5 2.35 -8.61 -15.28
N VAL A 6 3.11 -7.52 -15.30
CA VAL A 6 4.50 -7.50 -15.75
C VAL A 6 5.37 -7.28 -14.53
N ILE A 7 6.25 -8.23 -14.23
CA ILE A 7 7.18 -8.18 -13.10
C ILE A 7 8.59 -8.10 -13.65
N GLN A 8 9.23 -6.98 -13.37
CA GLN A 8 10.59 -6.71 -13.78
C GLN A 8 11.49 -6.61 -12.55
N ARG A 9 12.57 -7.37 -12.52
CA ARG A 9 13.66 -7.21 -11.56
C ARG A 9 14.91 -6.70 -12.26
N GLU A 10 15.49 -5.63 -11.73
CA GLU A 10 16.78 -5.06 -12.14
C GLU A 10 17.65 -4.85 -10.89
N GLY A 11 18.69 -5.69 -10.74
CA GLY A 11 19.55 -5.67 -9.55
C GLY A 11 18.76 -5.98 -8.26
N THR A 12 18.73 -5.01 -7.35
CA THR A 12 18.00 -5.07 -6.07
C THR A 12 16.57 -4.56 -6.15
N LYS A 13 16.16 -4.04 -7.30
CA LYS A 13 14.86 -3.41 -7.48
C LYS A 13 13.91 -4.36 -8.19
N THR A 14 12.70 -4.51 -7.66
CA THR A 14 11.61 -5.26 -8.25
C THR A 14 10.42 -4.32 -8.48
N GLU A 15 9.92 -4.30 -9.71
CA GLU A 15 8.84 -3.44 -10.17
C GLU A 15 7.72 -4.32 -10.74
N VAL A 16 6.48 -3.94 -10.48
CA VAL A 16 5.30 -4.67 -10.91
C VAL A 16 4.32 -3.67 -11.53
N ALA A 17 4.01 -3.91 -12.79
CA ALA A 17 2.99 -3.18 -13.52
C ALA A 17 1.77 -4.09 -13.74
N VAL A 18 0.59 -3.61 -13.35
CA VAL A 18 -0.68 -4.30 -13.59
C VAL A 18 -1.41 -3.58 -14.70
N LEU A 19 -1.65 -4.27 -15.81
CA LEU A 19 -2.40 -3.76 -16.95
C LEU A 19 -3.81 -4.34 -16.95
N GLU A 20 -4.78 -3.44 -17.18
CA GLU A 20 -6.18 -3.76 -17.36
C GLU A 20 -6.60 -3.32 -18.75
N ASN A 21 -6.97 -4.26 -19.62
CA ASN A 21 -7.29 -4.01 -21.04
C ASN A 21 -6.17 -3.25 -21.79
N GLY A 22 -4.90 -3.60 -21.49
CA GLY A 22 -3.72 -3.01 -22.13
C GLY A 22 -3.31 -1.63 -21.60
N ARG A 23 -3.98 -1.10 -20.56
CA ARG A 23 -3.64 0.17 -19.93
C ARG A 23 -3.09 -0.05 -18.53
N LEU A 24 -2.05 0.69 -18.12
CA LEU A 24 -1.51 0.60 -16.76
C LEU A 24 -2.58 1.01 -15.73
N ALA A 25 -2.85 0.15 -14.77
CA ALA A 25 -3.88 0.35 -13.75
C ALA A 25 -3.29 0.48 -12.35
N GLU A 26 -2.25 -0.29 -12.04
CA GLU A 26 -1.50 -0.19 -10.79
C GLU A 26 0.00 -0.37 -11.07
N TYR A 27 0.83 0.33 -10.30
CA TYR A 27 2.29 0.20 -10.36
C TYR A 27 2.84 0.10 -8.95
N LEU A 28 3.62 -0.95 -8.69
CA LEU A 28 4.24 -1.23 -7.41
C LEU A 28 5.75 -1.38 -7.61
N ALA A 29 6.51 -0.95 -6.62
CA ALA A 29 7.95 -1.14 -6.63
C ALA A 29 8.48 -1.37 -5.21
N GLU A 30 9.53 -2.19 -5.14
CA GLU A 30 10.25 -2.53 -3.93
C GLU A 30 11.74 -2.59 -4.25
N THR A 31 12.56 -2.05 -3.35
CA THR A 31 14.01 -2.24 -3.36
C THR A 31 14.35 -3.18 -2.20
N ASP A 32 15.23 -4.16 -2.45
CA ASP A 32 15.70 -5.09 -1.42
C ASP A 32 16.22 -4.29 -0.20
N GLY A 33 15.74 -4.64 0.99
CA GLY A 33 16.18 -4.04 2.26
C GLY A 33 15.57 -2.68 2.64
N GLU A 34 14.81 -2.03 1.74
CA GLU A 34 14.08 -0.77 2.03
C GLU A 34 12.75 -1.02 2.73
N GLN A 35 11.93 -1.96 2.25
CA GLN A 35 10.67 -2.31 2.92
C GLN A 35 10.92 -3.33 4.03
N ARG A 36 10.70 -2.88 5.27
CA ARG A 36 10.86 -3.71 6.48
C ARG A 36 9.55 -3.91 7.22
N THR A 37 8.50 -3.20 6.80
CA THR A 37 7.15 -3.39 7.34
C THR A 37 6.78 -4.87 7.28
N GLY A 38 6.42 -5.43 8.42
CA GLY A 38 6.00 -6.80 8.54
C GLY A 38 7.13 -7.83 8.72
N ALA A 39 8.38 -7.44 8.54
CA ALA A 39 9.53 -8.29 8.85
C ALA A 39 9.59 -8.60 10.35
N ILE A 40 10.04 -9.81 10.67
CA ILE A 40 10.13 -10.36 12.02
C ILE A 40 11.59 -10.38 12.43
N TYR A 41 11.86 -9.76 13.58
CA TYR A 41 13.18 -9.68 14.20
C TYR A 41 13.15 -10.36 15.56
N LYS A 42 14.28 -10.93 15.96
CA LYS A 42 14.57 -11.25 17.35
C LYS A 42 15.32 -10.06 17.92
N GLY A 43 14.64 -9.28 18.73
CA GLY A 43 15.17 -8.06 19.32
C GLY A 43 15.57 -8.23 20.78
N ARG A 44 16.35 -7.28 21.29
CA ARG A 44 16.76 -7.18 22.70
C ARG A 44 16.27 -5.87 23.30
N ILE A 45 15.63 -5.92 24.46
CA ILE A 45 15.15 -4.73 25.15
C ILE A 45 16.34 -3.95 25.67
N ILE A 46 16.51 -2.72 25.19
CA ILE A 46 17.61 -1.84 25.61
C ILE A 46 17.20 -0.93 26.75
N ASP A 47 15.94 -0.52 26.80
CA ASP A 47 15.43 0.41 27.80
C ASP A 47 13.91 0.26 27.97
N VAL A 48 13.41 0.52 29.18
CA VAL A 48 11.99 0.47 29.53
C VAL A 48 11.60 1.84 30.05
N LEU A 49 10.52 2.40 29.51
CA LEU A 49 10.02 3.74 29.81
C LEU A 49 8.62 3.65 30.43
N PRO A 50 8.51 3.55 31.76
CA PRO A 50 7.22 3.39 32.44
C PRO A 50 6.28 4.56 32.18
N GLY A 51 6.81 5.79 32.16
CA GLY A 51 6.01 7.00 31.90
C GLY A 51 5.40 7.09 30.50
N LEU A 52 5.83 6.25 29.56
CA LEU A 52 5.27 6.16 28.20
C LEU A 52 4.60 4.80 27.93
N ASP A 53 4.50 3.93 28.94
CA ASP A 53 4.03 2.54 28.80
C ASP A 53 4.68 1.84 27.58
N ALA A 54 6.00 2.00 27.42
CA ALA A 54 6.72 1.52 26.25
C ALA A 54 8.15 1.09 26.56
N CYS A 55 8.76 0.37 25.63
CA CYS A 55 10.16 0.00 25.71
C CYS A 55 10.84 0.15 24.35
N PHE A 56 12.17 0.33 24.39
CA PHE A 56 13.00 0.34 23.21
C PHE A 56 13.62 -1.04 22.99
N VAL A 57 13.55 -1.52 21.76
CA VAL A 57 14.06 -2.83 21.35
C VAL A 57 15.12 -2.64 20.28
N ASP A 58 16.33 -3.11 20.55
CA ASP A 58 17.36 -3.23 19.52
C ASP A 58 17.03 -4.40 18.60
N ILE A 59 16.90 -4.11 17.32
CA ILE A 59 16.61 -5.07 16.24
C ILE A 59 17.73 -5.07 15.18
N GLY A 60 18.89 -4.48 15.48
CA GLY A 60 20.05 -4.44 14.58
C GLY A 60 19.98 -3.34 13.52
N LEU A 61 19.12 -2.35 13.72
CA LEU A 61 19.00 -1.18 12.85
C LEU A 61 19.71 0.04 13.46
N SER A 62 19.92 1.07 12.65
CA SER A 62 20.59 2.32 13.08
C SER A 62 19.85 3.05 14.21
N LYS A 63 18.54 2.80 14.38
CA LYS A 63 17.69 3.35 15.44
C LYS A 63 16.94 2.22 16.13
N PRO A 64 16.80 2.27 17.48
CA PRO A 64 16.06 1.26 18.21
C PRO A 64 14.57 1.32 17.87
N ALA A 65 13.93 0.16 17.83
CA ALA A 65 12.50 0.05 17.61
C ALA A 65 11.71 0.44 18.86
N TYR A 66 10.53 1.01 18.66
CA TYR A 66 9.60 1.41 19.71
C TYR A 66 8.48 0.37 19.86
N LEU A 67 8.36 -0.22 21.05
CA LEU A 67 7.34 -1.22 21.38
C LEU A 67 6.45 -0.70 22.51
N GLN A 68 5.16 -0.55 22.24
CA GLN A 68 4.18 -0.16 23.27
C GLN A 68 3.70 -1.35 24.07
N LYS A 69 3.25 -1.10 25.30
CA LYS A 69 2.69 -2.10 26.21
C LYS A 69 1.51 -2.86 25.61
N GLU A 70 0.59 -2.19 24.92
CA GLU A 70 -0.57 -2.83 24.28
C GLU A 70 -0.16 -3.78 23.14
N ASP A 71 1.07 -3.60 22.64
CA ASP A 71 1.67 -4.40 21.60
C ASP A 71 2.50 -5.58 22.15
N LEU A 72 2.50 -5.79 23.48
CA LEU A 72 3.05 -6.98 24.14
C LEU A 72 2.05 -8.14 24.16
N LEU A 73 2.57 -9.35 24.00
CA LEU A 73 1.74 -10.55 23.96
C LEU A 73 1.02 -10.81 25.29
N ALA A 74 1.71 -10.58 26.41
CA ALA A 74 1.17 -10.81 27.75
C ALA A 74 -0.05 -9.92 28.05
N VAL A 75 -0.08 -8.69 27.52
CA VAL A 75 -1.21 -7.77 27.72
C VAL A 75 -2.46 -8.26 26.99
N GLN A 76 -2.32 -8.68 25.72
CA GLN A 76 -3.45 -9.21 24.95
C GLN A 76 -4.03 -10.50 25.54
N GLN A 77 -3.19 -11.34 26.16
CA GLN A 77 -3.66 -12.53 26.87
C GLN A 77 -4.31 -12.19 28.22
N ALA A 78 -3.92 -11.07 28.82
CA ALA A 78 -4.42 -10.59 30.10
C ALA A 78 -5.64 -9.66 29.99
N GLU A 79 -6.03 -9.22 28.79
CA GLU A 79 -7.21 -8.36 28.53
C GLU A 79 -8.54 -8.97 29.05
N HIS A 80 -8.55 -10.22 29.51
CA HIS A 80 -9.66 -10.87 30.21
C HIS A 80 -9.57 -10.89 31.75
N ARG A 81 -8.54 -10.32 32.38
CA ARG A 81 -8.34 -10.37 33.85
C ARG A 81 -8.49 -9.04 34.58
N GLY A 82 -8.74 -7.92 33.90
CA GLY A 82 -9.18 -6.67 34.54
C GLY A 82 -8.13 -5.93 35.40
N GLU A 83 -6.90 -6.42 35.52
CA GLU A 83 -5.85 -5.76 36.30
C GLU A 83 -4.89 -4.96 35.40
N PRO A 84 -4.63 -3.67 35.71
CA PRO A 84 -3.65 -2.87 34.98
C PRO A 84 -2.24 -3.40 35.29
N LEU A 85 -1.66 -4.12 34.34
CA LEU A 85 -0.29 -4.63 34.43
C LEU A 85 0.69 -3.48 34.15
N ASP A 86 1.64 -3.20 35.04
CA ASP A 86 2.73 -2.26 34.75
C ASP A 86 3.69 -2.86 33.71
N ILE A 87 4.17 -2.06 32.75
CA ILE A 87 5.14 -2.52 31.75
C ILE A 87 6.42 -3.05 32.42
N THR A 88 6.84 -2.49 33.56
CA THR A 88 8.02 -2.97 34.30
C THR A 88 7.87 -4.39 34.83
N CYS A 89 6.64 -4.87 35.00
CA CYS A 89 6.34 -6.25 35.38
C CYS A 89 6.32 -7.20 34.17
N LEU A 90 6.12 -6.66 32.97
CA LEU A 90 5.95 -7.43 31.74
C LEU A 90 7.26 -7.68 30.99
N VAL A 91 8.19 -6.73 31.07
CA VAL A 91 9.45 -6.79 30.33
C VAL A 91 10.61 -6.26 31.14
N LYS A 92 11.80 -6.86 30.94
CA LYS A 92 13.05 -6.41 31.58
C LYS A 92 14.10 -6.00 30.56
N ARG A 93 14.96 -5.06 30.95
CA ARG A 93 16.13 -4.69 30.17
C ARG A 93 17.03 -5.92 29.95
N GLY A 94 17.49 -6.10 28.71
CA GLY A 94 18.33 -7.22 28.29
C GLY A 94 17.55 -8.46 27.82
N GLU A 95 16.25 -8.54 28.11
CA GLU A 95 15.38 -9.62 27.65
C GLU A 95 15.26 -9.63 26.12
N THR A 96 15.13 -10.82 25.54
CA THR A 96 14.97 -10.98 24.10
C THR A 96 13.57 -11.43 23.74
N LEU A 97 13.01 -10.87 22.68
CA LEU A 97 11.66 -11.19 22.22
C LEU A 97 11.57 -11.11 20.70
N LEU A 98 10.59 -11.82 20.13
CA LEU A 98 10.23 -11.67 18.73
C LEU A 98 9.34 -10.46 18.55
N VAL A 99 9.68 -9.64 17.56
CA VAL A 99 8.92 -8.44 17.21
C VAL A 99 8.72 -8.36 15.71
N GLN A 100 7.55 -7.88 15.29
CA GLN A 100 7.20 -7.61 13.91
C GLN A 100 7.08 -6.09 13.70
N VAL A 101 7.66 -5.58 12.60
CA VAL A 101 7.56 -4.16 12.26
C VAL A 101 6.11 -3.83 11.85
N LYS A 102 5.44 -2.95 12.61
CA LYS A 102 4.10 -2.43 12.27
C LYS A 102 4.16 -1.23 11.35
N LYS A 103 5.09 -0.33 11.63
CA LYS A 103 5.31 0.91 10.90
C LYS A 103 6.80 1.17 10.85
N GLU A 104 7.28 1.60 9.68
CA GLU A 104 8.66 2.02 9.53
C GLU A 104 8.97 3.27 10.35
N GLY A 105 10.26 3.44 10.65
CA GLY A 105 10.74 4.65 11.30
C GLY A 105 10.65 5.83 10.33
N ARG A 106 10.29 7.00 10.83
CA ARG A 106 10.32 8.25 10.07
C ARG A 106 11.34 9.17 10.69
N ASP A 107 12.21 9.73 9.85
CA ASP A 107 13.22 10.72 10.22
C ASP A 107 14.08 10.28 11.43
N ALA A 108 13.89 10.93 12.58
CA ALA A 108 14.62 10.68 13.82
C ALA A 108 14.02 9.56 14.69
N LYS A 109 12.83 9.04 14.36
CA LYS A 109 12.13 8.01 15.15
C LYS A 109 12.39 6.63 14.56
N GLY A 110 12.81 5.69 15.41
CA GLY A 110 12.92 4.29 15.03
C GLY A 110 11.56 3.64 14.69
N PRO A 111 11.56 2.44 14.10
CA PRO A 111 10.34 1.77 13.67
C PRO A 111 9.43 1.39 14.84
N LYS A 112 8.12 1.41 14.63
CA LYS A 112 7.15 0.88 15.60
C LYS A 112 6.99 -0.62 15.38
N VAL A 113 7.12 -1.40 16.44
CA VAL A 113 7.03 -2.87 16.39
C VAL A 113 5.93 -3.42 17.30
N THR A 114 5.58 -4.69 17.12
CA THR A 114 4.62 -5.44 17.94
C THR A 114 5.16 -6.83 18.24
N ALA A 115 4.93 -7.34 19.46
CA ALA A 115 5.22 -8.75 19.79
C ALA A 115 4.09 -9.68 19.30
N ASN A 116 2.96 -9.12 18.87
CA ASN A 116 1.82 -9.85 18.32
C ASN A 116 2.06 -10.16 16.84
N ILE A 117 2.87 -11.19 16.59
CA ILE A 117 3.23 -11.63 15.23
C ILE A 117 1.99 -12.03 14.45
N LYS A 118 1.88 -11.55 13.20
CA LYS A 118 0.81 -11.88 12.27
C LYS A 118 1.41 -12.39 10.98
N LEU A 119 0.95 -13.56 10.53
CA LEU A 119 1.35 -14.12 9.24
C LEU A 119 0.19 -13.95 8.27
N VAL A 120 0.43 -13.17 7.22
CA VAL A 120 -0.61 -12.73 6.28
C VAL A 120 -0.69 -13.71 5.12
N GLY A 121 -1.86 -14.33 4.96
CA GLY A 121 -2.26 -15.05 3.76
C GLY A 121 -3.17 -14.20 2.87
N HIS A 122 -3.54 -14.75 1.73
CA HIS A 122 -4.46 -14.12 0.80
C HIS A 122 -5.90 -14.10 1.33
N TYR A 123 -6.38 -15.24 1.83
CA TYR A 123 -7.74 -15.44 2.34
C TYR A 123 -7.82 -15.22 3.85
N LEU A 124 -6.74 -15.49 4.59
CA LEU A 124 -6.76 -15.40 6.05
C LEU A 124 -5.47 -14.80 6.62
N ILE A 125 -5.51 -14.35 7.87
CA ILE A 125 -4.34 -13.92 8.64
C ILE A 125 -4.24 -14.83 9.85
N TYR A 126 -3.13 -15.54 9.96
CA TYR A 126 -2.85 -16.44 11.06
C TYR A 126 -2.15 -15.68 12.20
N LEU A 127 -2.68 -15.86 13.41
CA LEU A 127 -2.17 -15.26 14.64
C LEU A 127 -1.73 -16.40 15.57
N PRO A 128 -0.43 -16.69 15.71
CA PRO A 128 0.02 -17.82 16.53
C PRO A 128 -0.42 -17.77 17.99
N TYR A 129 -0.67 -16.57 18.50
CA TYR A 129 -1.08 -16.31 19.88
C TYR A 129 -2.30 -15.38 19.97
N GLY A 130 -3.15 -15.34 18.94
CA GLY A 130 -4.28 -14.41 18.86
C GLY A 130 -5.51 -14.81 19.69
N GLY A 131 -5.65 -16.10 20.02
CA GLY A 131 -6.69 -16.68 20.88
C GLY A 131 -8.15 -16.48 20.43
N GLN A 132 -8.40 -15.96 19.22
CA GLN A 132 -9.74 -15.61 18.77
C GLN A 132 -9.86 -15.65 17.24
N LEU A 133 -11.07 -15.99 16.77
CA LEU A 133 -11.49 -15.88 15.38
C LEU A 133 -12.11 -14.49 15.13
N LYS A 134 -11.67 -13.80 14.08
CA LYS A 134 -12.19 -12.50 13.62
C LYS A 134 -12.51 -12.53 12.14
N PHE A 135 -13.37 -11.62 11.72
CA PHE A 135 -13.80 -11.47 10.33
C PHE A 135 -13.49 -10.05 9.83
N SER A 136 -13.20 -9.93 8.54
CA SER A 136 -13.17 -8.64 7.86
C SER A 136 -14.55 -7.98 7.96
N ARG A 137 -14.59 -6.68 8.28
CA ARG A 137 -15.82 -5.88 8.36
C ARG A 137 -16.62 -5.82 7.05
N ARG A 138 -15.97 -6.16 5.92
CA ARG A 138 -16.59 -6.23 4.60
C ARG A 138 -17.37 -7.53 4.35
N ILE A 139 -17.28 -8.52 5.27
CA ILE A 139 -18.06 -9.75 5.20
C ILE A 139 -19.38 -9.49 5.92
N THR A 140 -20.44 -9.21 5.15
CA THR A 140 -21.78 -8.90 5.69
C THR A 140 -22.78 -10.03 5.46
N ASP A 141 -22.48 -10.97 4.55
CA ASP A 141 -23.35 -12.12 4.28
C ASP A 141 -23.37 -13.07 5.48
N SER A 142 -24.56 -13.24 6.06
CA SER A 142 -24.79 -14.07 7.25
C SER A 142 -24.55 -15.56 7.00
N ASN A 143 -24.77 -16.06 5.78
CA ASN A 143 -24.50 -17.45 5.42
C ASN A 143 -22.99 -17.70 5.35
N GLN A 144 -22.26 -16.79 4.73
CA GLN A 144 -20.79 -16.88 4.67
C GLN A 144 -20.17 -16.76 6.06
N LEU A 145 -20.64 -15.82 6.88
CA LEU A 145 -20.18 -15.70 8.27
C LEU A 145 -20.37 -17.00 9.05
N ARG A 146 -21.56 -17.63 9.00
CA ARG A 146 -21.81 -18.90 9.69
C ARG A 146 -20.88 -20.02 9.22
N ARG A 147 -20.73 -20.17 7.91
CA ARG A 147 -19.85 -21.18 7.30
C ARG A 147 -18.40 -20.98 7.74
N LEU A 148 -17.91 -19.75 7.63
CA LEU A 148 -16.54 -19.37 7.97
C LEU A 148 -16.27 -19.46 9.47
N SER A 149 -17.26 -19.14 10.32
CA SER A 149 -17.19 -19.36 11.77
C SER A 149 -17.04 -20.84 12.10
N ALA A 150 -17.92 -21.69 11.58
CA ALA A 150 -17.91 -23.12 11.86
C ALA A 150 -16.57 -23.78 11.46
N TRP A 151 -16.05 -23.41 10.29
CA TRP A 151 -14.74 -23.88 9.86
C TRP A 151 -13.60 -23.32 10.71
N GLY A 152 -13.58 -22.01 10.97
CA GLY A 152 -12.51 -21.35 11.69
C GLY A 152 -12.38 -21.83 13.14
N GLU A 153 -13.51 -22.03 13.82
CA GLU A 153 -13.55 -22.58 15.19
C GLU A 153 -13.05 -24.03 15.24
N GLY A 154 -13.39 -24.85 14.24
CA GLY A 154 -12.92 -26.23 14.14
C GLY A 154 -11.45 -26.36 13.75
N TRP A 155 -10.90 -25.40 13.00
CA TRP A 155 -9.52 -25.42 12.50
C TRP A 155 -8.50 -24.87 13.52
N LEU A 156 -8.93 -23.93 14.37
CA LEU A 156 -8.07 -23.27 15.36
C LEU A 156 -7.65 -24.20 16.50
N LYS A 157 -6.38 -24.12 16.90
CA LYS A 157 -5.84 -24.85 18.07
C LYS A 157 -5.58 -23.88 19.22
N GLU A 158 -6.14 -24.16 20.40
CA GLU A 158 -5.92 -23.46 21.68
C GLU A 158 -5.59 -21.95 21.58
N LYS A 159 -4.29 -21.60 21.58
CA LYS A 159 -3.76 -20.23 21.66
C LYS A 159 -3.77 -19.50 20.31
N GLU A 160 -4.03 -20.21 19.22
CA GLU A 160 -4.06 -19.65 17.87
C GLU A 160 -5.27 -18.73 17.68
N GLY A 161 -5.13 -17.79 16.76
CA GLY A 161 -6.21 -16.94 16.30
C GLY A 161 -6.17 -16.81 14.79
N LEU A 162 -7.28 -16.36 14.22
CA LEU A 162 -7.46 -16.26 12.79
C LEU A 162 -8.25 -14.99 12.46
N ILE A 163 -7.86 -14.31 11.38
CA ILE A 163 -8.68 -13.23 10.80
C ILE A 163 -9.02 -13.61 9.36
N LEU A 164 -10.29 -13.84 9.06
CA LEU A 164 -10.75 -14.17 7.71
C LEU A 164 -10.95 -12.88 6.89
N ARG A 165 -10.28 -12.80 5.74
CA ARG A 165 -10.30 -11.66 4.82
C ARG A 165 -11.49 -11.77 3.86
N THR A 166 -11.82 -10.67 3.20
CA THR A 166 -12.97 -10.62 2.27
C THR A 166 -12.93 -11.69 1.19
N ALA A 167 -11.73 -12.02 0.68
CA ALA A 167 -11.54 -13.06 -0.33
C ALA A 167 -11.93 -14.47 0.13
N ALA A 168 -12.00 -14.73 1.44
CA ALA A 168 -12.40 -16.03 1.97
C ALA A 168 -13.87 -16.39 1.69
N GLN A 169 -14.72 -15.42 1.33
CA GLN A 169 -16.14 -15.67 1.04
C GLN A 169 -16.36 -16.52 -0.23
N GLU A 170 -15.43 -16.43 -1.18
CA GLU A 170 -15.60 -16.99 -2.52
C GLU A 170 -14.91 -18.35 -2.70
N ILE A 171 -14.17 -18.80 -1.68
CA ILE A 171 -13.33 -19.99 -1.76
C ILE A 171 -13.88 -21.12 -0.89
N ASP A 172 -13.55 -22.38 -1.20
CA ASP A 172 -13.90 -23.56 -0.41
C ASP A 172 -13.08 -23.67 0.89
N THR A 173 -13.54 -24.49 1.83
CA THR A 173 -12.87 -24.66 3.14
C THR A 173 -11.55 -25.42 3.07
N ASP A 174 -11.34 -26.24 2.03
CA ASP A 174 -10.12 -27.03 1.89
C ASP A 174 -8.97 -26.12 1.47
N THR A 175 -9.21 -25.23 0.51
CA THR A 175 -8.26 -24.18 0.12
C THR A 175 -7.90 -23.26 1.31
N LEU A 176 -8.87 -22.93 2.18
CA LEU A 176 -8.58 -22.17 3.41
C LEU A 176 -7.68 -22.96 4.37
N ALA A 177 -7.91 -24.27 4.50
CA ALA A 177 -7.11 -25.14 5.37
C ALA A 177 -5.68 -25.28 4.85
N GLU A 178 -5.48 -25.42 3.55
CA GLU A 178 -4.17 -25.46 2.91
C GLU A 178 -3.38 -24.17 3.17
N GLU A 179 -3.99 -23.00 2.97
CA GLU A 179 -3.34 -21.72 3.27
C GLU A 179 -3.02 -21.59 4.77
N GLY A 180 -3.97 -21.97 5.63
CA GLY A 180 -3.79 -21.96 7.08
C GLY A 180 -2.60 -22.81 7.52
N GLU A 181 -2.49 -24.04 7.02
CA GLU A 181 -1.40 -24.95 7.38
C GLU A 181 -0.05 -24.45 6.85
N ARG A 182 -0.01 -23.87 5.64
CA ARG A 182 1.19 -23.21 5.11
C ARG A 182 1.68 -22.09 6.03
N LEU A 183 0.78 -21.25 6.56
CA LEU A 183 1.14 -20.19 7.49
C LEU A 183 1.55 -20.73 8.86
N ARG A 184 0.88 -21.77 9.36
CA ARG A 184 1.28 -22.46 10.59
C ARG A 184 2.69 -23.05 10.46
N GLN A 185 3.01 -23.69 9.33
CA GLN A 185 4.37 -24.19 9.05
C GLN A 185 5.39 -23.05 8.94
N THR A 186 5.01 -21.92 8.35
CA THR A 186 5.85 -20.71 8.32
C THR A 186 6.19 -20.26 9.74
N TRP A 187 5.21 -20.26 10.65
CA TRP A 187 5.45 -19.94 12.06
C TRP A 187 6.40 -20.92 12.75
N VAL A 188 6.26 -22.23 12.48
CA VAL A 188 7.18 -23.25 13.00
C VAL A 188 8.62 -22.94 12.57
N ASN A 189 8.82 -22.59 11.31
CA ASN A 189 10.14 -22.23 10.77
C ASN A 189 10.68 -20.94 11.42
N VAL A 190 9.84 -19.92 11.60
CA VAL A 190 10.21 -18.67 12.30
C VAL A 190 10.70 -18.96 13.72
N LYS A 191 9.97 -19.78 14.49
CA LYS A 191 10.38 -20.17 15.85
C LYS A 191 11.70 -20.94 15.86
N HIS A 192 11.88 -21.86 14.91
CA HIS A 192 13.10 -22.65 14.79
C HIS A 192 14.32 -21.77 14.48
N THR A 193 14.21 -20.85 13.51
CA THR A 193 15.28 -19.90 13.19
C THR A 193 15.57 -18.98 14.38
N ALA A 194 14.53 -18.54 15.10
CA ALA A 194 14.67 -17.70 16.28
C ALA A 194 15.37 -18.38 17.46
N SER A 195 15.25 -19.71 17.62
CA SER A 195 15.96 -20.43 18.68
C SER A 195 17.44 -20.62 18.36
N GLN A 196 17.82 -20.64 17.08
CA GLN A 196 19.19 -20.85 16.63
C GLN A 196 20.04 -19.57 16.55
N ARG A 197 19.41 -18.40 16.44
CA ARG A 197 20.10 -17.11 16.27
C ARG A 197 20.07 -16.26 17.53
N GLU A 198 21.14 -15.54 17.79
CA GLU A 198 21.21 -14.55 18.88
C GLU A 198 20.60 -13.21 18.46
N ALA A 199 20.09 -12.46 19.44
CA ALA A 199 19.55 -11.12 19.24
C ALA A 199 20.67 -10.06 19.29
N PRO A 200 20.64 -9.01 18.45
CA PRO A 200 19.58 -8.71 17.47
C PRO A 200 19.79 -9.38 16.10
N CYS A 201 18.73 -9.95 15.52
CA CYS A 201 18.79 -10.47 14.14
C CYS A 201 17.45 -10.47 13.42
N LEU A 202 17.52 -10.40 12.09
CA LEU A 202 16.40 -10.65 11.19
C LEU A 202 16.11 -12.16 11.14
N ILE A 203 14.86 -12.52 11.45
CA ILE A 203 14.38 -13.91 11.47
C ILE A 203 13.63 -14.25 10.20
N ALA A 204 12.73 -13.37 9.77
CA ALA A 204 11.98 -13.52 8.54
C ALA A 204 11.72 -12.16 7.90
N GLU A 205 12.00 -12.04 6.61
CA GLU A 205 11.51 -10.95 5.80
C GLU A 205 10.03 -11.20 5.49
N GLN A 206 9.23 -10.14 5.44
CA GLN A 206 7.91 -10.26 4.85
C GLN A 206 8.05 -10.06 3.34
N GLU A 207 7.47 -10.97 2.56
CA GLU A 207 7.47 -10.89 1.10
C GLU A 207 6.45 -9.83 0.63
N GLY A 208 6.66 -8.57 0.99
CA GLY A 208 5.69 -7.48 0.84
C GLY A 208 5.18 -7.33 -0.58
N LEU A 209 6.08 -7.15 -1.55
CA LEU A 209 5.69 -7.02 -2.96
C LEU A 209 5.11 -8.31 -3.52
N LEU A 210 5.75 -9.46 -3.31
CA LEU A 210 5.26 -10.75 -3.83
C LEU A 210 3.87 -11.12 -3.29
N GLU A 211 3.59 -10.88 -2.01
CA GLU A 211 2.25 -11.07 -1.44
C GLU A 211 1.24 -10.10 -2.03
N GLN A 212 1.62 -8.84 -2.28
CA GLN A 212 0.76 -7.89 -2.98
C GLN A 212 0.44 -8.38 -4.39
N VAL A 213 1.46 -8.82 -5.15
CA VAL A 213 1.30 -9.41 -6.50
C VAL A 213 0.36 -10.59 -6.47
N VAL A 214 0.60 -11.58 -5.60
CA VAL A 214 -0.28 -12.74 -5.47
C VAL A 214 -1.71 -12.30 -5.16
N SER A 215 -1.89 -11.33 -4.26
CA SER A 215 -3.21 -10.76 -3.99
C SER A 215 -3.87 -10.08 -5.20
N HIS A 216 -3.10 -9.49 -6.11
CA HIS A 216 -3.63 -9.02 -7.39
C HIS A 216 -4.08 -10.17 -8.29
N LEU A 217 -3.27 -11.23 -8.37
CA LEU A 217 -3.49 -12.35 -9.28
C LEU A 217 -4.66 -13.25 -8.86
N VAL A 218 -4.89 -13.42 -7.56
CA VAL A 218 -6.00 -14.27 -7.06
C VAL A 218 -7.36 -13.64 -7.31
N SER A 219 -7.47 -12.32 -7.19
CA SER A 219 -8.76 -11.65 -7.00
C SER A 219 -9.59 -11.45 -8.27
N ARG A 220 -9.06 -11.61 -9.49
CA ARG A 220 -9.79 -11.29 -10.73
C ARG A 220 -9.31 -12.07 -11.95
N GLY A 221 -10.18 -12.90 -12.51
CA GLY A 221 -10.22 -13.37 -13.91
C GLY A 221 -8.94 -13.97 -14.53
N PRO A 222 -8.99 -14.41 -15.80
CA PRO A 222 -7.80 -14.91 -16.50
C PRO A 222 -6.70 -13.85 -16.56
N THR A 223 -5.52 -14.18 -16.03
CA THR A 223 -4.40 -13.23 -15.92
C THR A 223 -3.10 -13.83 -16.47
N GLU A 224 -2.45 -13.09 -17.36
CA GLU A 224 -1.12 -13.41 -17.89
C GLU A 224 -0.07 -12.70 -17.05
N CYS A 225 0.95 -13.42 -16.55
CA CYS A 225 2.01 -12.85 -15.74
C CYS A 225 3.37 -13.07 -16.41
N LEU A 226 4.02 -11.96 -16.79
CA LEU A 226 5.31 -11.93 -17.48
C LEU A 226 6.40 -11.57 -16.47
N ILE A 227 7.47 -12.37 -16.39
CA ILE A 227 8.52 -12.23 -15.38
C ILE A 227 9.89 -12.34 -16.05
N ASN A 228 10.85 -11.47 -15.73
CA ASN A 228 12.21 -11.54 -16.28
C ASN A 228 13.25 -12.23 -15.37
N ASP A 229 12.90 -12.57 -14.13
CA ASP A 229 13.81 -13.16 -13.15
C ASP A 229 13.42 -14.60 -12.81
N GLN A 230 14.36 -15.53 -12.98
CA GLN A 230 14.17 -16.96 -12.74
C GLN A 230 13.83 -17.28 -11.27
N ARG A 231 14.43 -16.57 -10.31
CA ARG A 231 14.22 -16.84 -8.88
C ARG A 231 12.83 -16.40 -8.45
N LEU A 232 12.39 -15.22 -8.89
CA LEU A 232 11.04 -14.72 -8.68
C LEU A 232 10.01 -15.60 -9.37
N TYR A 233 10.27 -16.04 -10.61
CA TYR A 233 9.40 -16.99 -11.32
C TYR A 233 9.18 -18.26 -10.49
N ALA A 234 10.24 -18.93 -10.03
CA ALA A 234 10.12 -20.17 -9.26
C ALA A 234 9.37 -19.97 -7.92
N ARG A 235 9.57 -18.82 -7.25
CA ARG A 235 8.84 -18.47 -6.02
C ARG A 235 7.35 -18.25 -6.27
N LEU A 236 7.02 -17.52 -7.34
CA LEU A 236 5.64 -17.22 -7.72
C LEU A 236 4.91 -18.47 -8.22
N GLU A 237 5.56 -19.30 -9.05
CA GLU A 237 5.02 -20.56 -9.52
C GLU A 237 4.58 -21.44 -8.35
N LYS A 238 5.44 -21.63 -7.34
CA LYS A 238 5.08 -22.39 -6.13
C LYS A 238 3.87 -21.81 -5.37
N LYS A 239 3.72 -20.48 -5.34
CA LYS A 239 2.60 -19.81 -4.66
C LYS A 239 1.31 -19.80 -5.47
N LEU A 240 1.41 -19.78 -6.80
CA LEU A 240 0.31 -19.64 -7.74
C LEU A 240 -0.16 -20.98 -8.32
N GLN A 241 0.55 -22.09 -8.02
CA GLN A 241 0.11 -23.46 -8.32
C GLN A 241 -1.39 -23.74 -8.12
N PRO A 242 -2.06 -23.27 -7.04
CA PRO A 242 -3.50 -23.50 -6.89
C PRO A 242 -4.38 -22.68 -7.86
N LEU A 243 -3.86 -21.62 -8.47
CA LEU A 243 -4.63 -20.67 -9.30
C LEU A 243 -4.54 -21.04 -10.78
N LYS A 244 -5.46 -21.90 -11.24
CA LYS A 244 -5.50 -22.37 -12.64
C LYS A 244 -5.79 -21.26 -13.68
N HIS A 245 -6.27 -20.10 -13.25
CA HIS A 245 -6.57 -18.96 -14.13
C HIS A 245 -5.38 -18.02 -14.37
N VAL A 246 -4.23 -18.29 -13.74
CA VAL A 246 -3.01 -17.49 -13.90
C VAL A 246 -2.01 -18.24 -14.77
N THR A 247 -1.56 -17.61 -15.86
CA THR A 247 -0.50 -18.15 -16.70
C THR A 247 0.78 -17.40 -16.43
N LEU A 248 1.81 -18.10 -15.93
CA LEU A 248 3.14 -17.53 -15.71
C LEU A 248 4.02 -17.80 -16.93
N SER A 249 4.71 -16.77 -17.40
CA SER A 249 5.69 -16.86 -18.48
C SER A 249 7.00 -16.19 -18.06
N LEU A 250 8.09 -16.95 -18.13
CA LEU A 250 9.43 -16.38 -17.99
C LEU A 250 9.86 -15.80 -19.33
N CYS A 251 10.22 -14.52 -19.34
CA CYS A 251 10.59 -13.79 -20.53
C CYS A 251 12.06 -13.36 -20.43
N SER A 252 12.91 -13.89 -21.31
CA SER A 252 14.24 -13.32 -21.56
C SER A 252 14.09 -12.26 -22.65
N ALA A 253 13.99 -10.99 -22.26
CA ALA A 253 13.90 -9.90 -23.22
C ALA A 253 15.26 -9.21 -23.36
N GLU A 254 15.70 -8.94 -24.59
CA GLU A 254 16.87 -8.09 -24.88
C GLU A 254 16.63 -6.62 -24.49
N LYS A 255 15.35 -6.21 -24.47
CA LYS A 255 14.84 -4.93 -23.98
C LYS A 255 14.11 -5.12 -22.65
N SER A 256 13.87 -4.04 -21.90
CA SER A 256 13.07 -4.13 -20.67
C SER A 256 11.66 -4.70 -20.97
N LEU A 257 11.06 -5.43 -20.03
CA LEU A 257 9.70 -5.97 -20.21
C LEU A 257 8.68 -4.83 -20.38
N PHE A 258 8.92 -3.69 -19.74
CA PHE A 258 8.08 -2.51 -19.87
C PHE A 258 8.10 -1.91 -21.27
N GLU A 259 9.25 -1.93 -21.95
CA GLU A 259 9.35 -1.53 -23.35
C GLU A 259 8.63 -2.53 -24.27
N ALA A 260 8.82 -3.83 -24.04
CA ALA A 260 8.15 -4.87 -24.82
C ALA A 260 6.61 -4.78 -24.70
N CYS A 261 6.10 -4.35 -23.54
CA CYS A 261 4.68 -4.14 -23.31
C CYS A 261 4.18 -2.73 -23.68
N GLY A 262 5.06 -1.81 -24.10
CA GLY A 262 4.69 -0.45 -24.49
C GLY A 262 4.24 0.45 -23.32
N ILE A 263 4.66 0.16 -22.08
CA ILE A 263 4.24 0.90 -20.88
C ILE A 263 5.30 1.83 -20.30
N SER A 264 6.52 1.84 -20.85
CA SER A 264 7.61 2.69 -20.34
C SER A 264 7.27 4.17 -20.33
N GLU A 265 6.61 4.68 -21.38
CA GLU A 265 6.19 6.08 -21.41
C GLU A 265 5.15 6.37 -20.32
N GLU A 266 4.16 5.48 -20.15
CA GLU A 266 3.12 5.65 -19.14
C GLU A 266 3.71 5.65 -17.72
N ILE A 267 4.69 4.78 -17.44
CA ILE A 267 5.44 4.76 -16.17
C ILE A 267 6.19 6.09 -15.95
N ASN A 268 6.87 6.61 -16.97
CA ASN A 268 7.58 7.89 -16.87
C ASN A 268 6.62 9.08 -16.61
N THR A 269 5.37 9.00 -17.10
CA THR A 269 4.36 10.03 -16.82
C THR A 269 3.81 9.98 -15.39
N LEU A 270 4.03 8.91 -14.62
CA LEU A 270 3.54 8.80 -13.24
C LEU A 270 4.07 9.91 -12.33
N PHE A 271 5.29 10.38 -12.60
CA PHE A 271 5.93 11.46 -11.84
C PHE A 271 5.57 12.85 -12.36
N GLN A 272 4.79 12.96 -13.44
CA GLN A 272 4.38 14.25 -13.94
C GLN A 272 3.22 14.81 -13.12
N ARG A 273 3.31 16.10 -12.79
CA ARG A 273 2.22 16.84 -12.14
C ARG A 273 0.96 16.88 -13.01
N LYS A 274 1.14 16.94 -14.34
CA LYS A 274 0.06 17.09 -15.32
C LYS A 274 -0.29 15.75 -15.96
N VAL A 275 -1.58 15.40 -16.00
CA VAL A 275 -2.09 14.18 -16.64
C VAL A 275 -3.12 14.57 -17.69
N TRP A 276 -2.93 14.18 -18.94
CA TRP A 276 -3.88 14.51 -20.01
C TRP A 276 -5.07 13.55 -20.05
N LEU A 277 -6.25 14.11 -20.32
CA LEU A 277 -7.47 13.40 -20.63
C LEU A 277 -7.59 13.20 -22.14
N LYS A 278 -8.33 12.18 -22.58
CA LYS A 278 -8.57 11.86 -24.00
C LYS A 278 -9.33 12.99 -24.70
N SER A 279 -10.22 13.67 -24.00
CA SER A 279 -10.94 14.85 -24.51
C SER A 279 -10.05 16.09 -24.74
N GLY A 280 -8.79 16.07 -24.31
CA GLY A 280 -7.88 17.22 -24.36
C GLY A 280 -7.90 18.11 -23.12
N GLY A 281 -8.73 17.77 -22.12
CA GLY A 281 -8.59 18.27 -20.75
C GLY A 281 -7.37 17.71 -20.04
N TYR A 282 -7.10 18.16 -18.82
CA TYR A 282 -6.01 17.62 -18.01
C TYR A 282 -6.24 17.77 -16.51
N LEU A 283 -5.64 16.87 -15.75
CA LEU A 283 -5.54 16.92 -14.30
C LEU A 283 -4.21 17.53 -13.88
N VAL A 284 -4.21 18.22 -12.76
CA VAL A 284 -3.03 18.71 -12.08
C VAL A 284 -3.02 18.15 -10.66
N ILE A 285 -2.07 17.27 -10.36
CA ILE A 285 -2.00 16.56 -9.07
C ILE A 285 -0.85 17.14 -8.25
N GLU A 286 -1.15 17.68 -7.06
CA GLU A 286 -0.16 18.22 -6.12
C GLU A 286 -0.28 17.54 -4.75
N GLU A 287 0.77 16.82 -4.36
CA GLU A 287 0.90 16.26 -3.01
C GLU A 287 1.53 17.33 -2.09
N THR A 288 0.79 17.73 -1.05
CA THR A 288 1.29 18.61 0.02
C THR A 288 1.60 17.78 1.27
N GLU A 289 2.06 18.43 2.35
CA GLU A 289 2.38 17.76 3.61
C GLU A 289 1.16 17.07 4.25
N ALA A 290 -0.01 17.72 4.21
CA ALA A 290 -1.20 17.25 4.92
C ALA A 290 -2.23 16.56 4.01
N LEU A 291 -2.34 17.01 2.76
CA LEU A 291 -3.38 16.57 1.82
C LEU A 291 -2.91 16.64 0.36
N THR A 292 -3.61 15.93 -0.52
CA THR A 292 -3.38 16.00 -1.97
C THR A 292 -4.47 16.83 -2.62
N VAL A 293 -4.07 17.77 -3.49
CA VAL A 293 -5.00 18.59 -4.28
C VAL A 293 -4.96 18.12 -5.73
N ILE A 294 -6.13 17.94 -6.34
CA ILE A 294 -6.26 17.55 -7.74
C ILE A 294 -7.17 18.56 -8.45
N ASP A 295 -6.64 19.24 -9.46
CA ASP A 295 -7.35 20.28 -10.22
C ASP A 295 -7.69 19.80 -11.64
N VAL A 296 -8.91 20.05 -12.11
CA VAL A 296 -9.44 19.61 -13.40
C VAL A 296 -9.57 20.78 -14.37
N ASN A 297 -8.92 20.66 -15.52
CA ASN A 297 -8.90 21.71 -16.55
C ASN A 297 -9.46 21.20 -17.88
N THR A 298 -10.18 22.07 -18.60
CA THR A 298 -10.71 21.78 -19.95
C THR A 298 -9.62 21.71 -21.02
N GLY A 299 -8.49 22.39 -20.83
CA GLY A 299 -7.35 22.33 -21.75
C GLY A 299 -7.72 22.73 -23.19
N ARG A 300 -7.56 21.80 -24.13
CA ARG A 300 -7.87 22.00 -25.56
C ARG A 300 -9.33 21.62 -25.91
N CYS A 301 -10.10 21.15 -24.94
CA CYS A 301 -11.50 20.80 -25.13
C CYS A 301 -12.36 22.07 -25.13
N THR A 302 -12.51 22.71 -26.30
CA THR A 302 -13.41 23.85 -26.49
C THR A 302 -14.57 23.41 -27.40
N GLY A 303 -15.64 22.87 -26.80
CA GLY A 303 -16.89 22.64 -27.52
C GLY A 303 -17.49 23.98 -27.93
N GLN A 304 -17.81 24.15 -29.21
CA GLN A 304 -18.07 25.48 -29.78
C GLN A 304 -19.36 26.17 -29.31
N ASP A 305 -20.34 25.52 -28.65
CA ASP A 305 -21.56 26.21 -28.21
C ASP A 305 -22.22 25.71 -26.89
N HIS A 306 -21.64 24.71 -26.20
CA HIS A 306 -22.24 24.13 -24.98
C HIS A 306 -21.22 23.91 -23.85
N TRP A 307 -20.84 25.00 -23.18
CA TRP A 307 -19.82 25.00 -22.13
C TRP A 307 -20.18 24.10 -20.93
N GLU A 308 -21.44 24.08 -20.53
CA GLU A 308 -21.91 23.29 -19.39
C GLU A 308 -21.88 21.78 -19.65
N GLN A 309 -22.30 21.35 -20.83
CA GLN A 309 -22.19 19.94 -21.25
C GLN A 309 -20.73 19.52 -21.40
N THR A 310 -19.89 20.41 -21.93
CA THR A 310 -18.44 20.16 -22.05
C THR A 310 -17.79 20.00 -20.67
N ALA A 311 -18.13 20.87 -19.71
CA ALA A 311 -17.62 20.78 -18.34
C ALA A 311 -18.04 19.48 -17.66
N LEU A 312 -19.30 19.06 -17.82
CA LEU A 312 -19.78 17.79 -17.28
C LEU A 312 -19.03 16.60 -17.88
N LEU A 313 -18.87 16.55 -19.21
CA LEU A 313 -18.14 15.48 -19.89
C LEU A 313 -16.68 15.38 -19.42
N VAL A 314 -16.00 16.52 -19.31
CA VAL A 314 -14.61 16.57 -18.81
C VAL A 314 -14.55 16.12 -17.35
N ASN A 315 -15.50 16.52 -16.49
CA ASN A 315 -15.53 16.08 -15.10
C ASN A 315 -15.78 14.58 -14.95
N LEU A 316 -16.67 14.00 -15.76
CA LEU A 316 -16.93 12.55 -15.76
C LEU A 316 -15.69 11.76 -16.20
N GLU A 317 -14.99 12.23 -17.23
CA GLU A 317 -13.73 11.63 -17.66
C GLU A 317 -12.63 11.81 -16.58
N ALA A 318 -12.56 13.00 -15.99
CA ALA A 318 -11.64 13.30 -14.91
C ALA A 318 -11.86 12.40 -13.69
N ALA A 319 -13.10 12.11 -13.31
CA ALA A 319 -13.41 11.21 -12.20
C ALA A 319 -12.84 9.80 -12.41
N GLN A 320 -13.00 9.25 -13.63
CA GLN A 320 -12.44 7.94 -13.98
C GLN A 320 -10.91 7.96 -13.96
N GLU A 321 -10.31 9.00 -14.55
CA GLU A 321 -8.85 9.11 -14.62
C GLU A 321 -8.24 9.36 -13.23
N LEU A 322 -8.90 10.14 -12.39
CA LEU A 322 -8.48 10.45 -11.02
C LEU A 322 -8.47 9.19 -10.15
N ALA A 323 -9.54 8.38 -10.20
CA ALA A 323 -9.59 7.10 -9.49
C ALA A 323 -8.47 6.14 -9.95
N ARG A 324 -8.10 6.19 -11.24
CA ARG A 324 -6.94 5.45 -11.75
C ARG A 324 -5.62 6.03 -11.24
N GLN A 325 -5.41 7.35 -11.29
CA GLN A 325 -4.17 8.01 -10.85
C GLN A 325 -3.90 7.86 -9.36
N ILE A 326 -4.94 7.95 -8.52
CA ILE A 326 -4.80 7.75 -7.07
C ILE A 326 -4.32 6.32 -6.76
N ARG A 327 -4.82 5.32 -7.48
CA ARG A 327 -4.36 3.94 -7.38
C ARG A 327 -2.93 3.77 -7.90
N LEU A 328 -2.66 4.27 -9.10
CA LEU A 328 -1.36 4.19 -9.75
C LEU A 328 -0.24 4.81 -8.93
N ARG A 329 -0.46 6.00 -8.37
CA ARG A 329 0.54 6.76 -7.60
C ARG A 329 0.56 6.38 -6.12
N ASP A 330 -0.32 5.47 -5.73
CA ASP A 330 -0.62 5.11 -4.35
C ASP A 330 -0.87 6.30 -3.41
N ILE A 331 -1.63 7.30 -3.89
CA ILE A 331 -1.99 8.49 -3.11
C ILE A 331 -2.96 8.09 -1.99
N GLY A 332 -2.73 8.58 -0.78
CA GLY A 332 -3.58 8.25 0.37
C GLY A 332 -3.53 9.33 1.45
N GLY A 333 -4.57 9.37 2.29
CA GLY A 333 -4.86 10.45 3.22
C GLY A 333 -6.07 11.26 2.78
N MET A 334 -6.05 12.55 3.08
CA MET A 334 -7.08 13.51 2.63
C MET A 334 -6.78 13.94 1.20
N ILE A 335 -7.79 13.91 0.35
CA ILE A 335 -7.71 14.30 -1.06
C ILE A 335 -8.84 15.28 -1.34
N VAL A 336 -8.47 16.41 -1.93
CA VAL A 336 -9.39 17.49 -2.32
C VAL A 336 -9.33 17.63 -3.83
N ILE A 337 -10.49 17.67 -4.48
CA ILE A 337 -10.63 17.67 -5.93
C ILE A 337 -11.39 18.92 -6.35
N ASP A 338 -10.77 19.72 -7.21
CA ASP A 338 -11.36 20.90 -7.84
C ASP A 338 -11.88 20.53 -9.23
N PHE A 339 -13.15 20.13 -9.30
CA PHE A 339 -13.83 19.87 -10.58
C PHE A 339 -14.26 21.17 -11.24
N LEU A 340 -14.43 21.13 -12.57
CA LEU A 340 -14.97 22.27 -13.31
C LEU A 340 -16.36 22.64 -12.77
N HIS A 341 -16.62 23.94 -12.65
CA HIS A 341 -17.87 24.42 -12.08
C HIS A 341 -19.10 24.00 -12.90
N LEU A 342 -20.06 23.38 -12.23
CA LEU A 342 -21.37 23.01 -12.76
C LEU A 342 -22.47 23.84 -12.08
N LYS A 343 -23.44 24.35 -12.85
CA LYS A 343 -24.53 25.19 -12.32
C LYS A 343 -25.63 24.38 -11.64
N GLY A 344 -25.92 23.18 -12.17
CA GLY A 344 -26.95 22.29 -11.64
C GLY A 344 -26.43 21.25 -10.63
N GLU A 345 -27.25 20.95 -9.62
CA GLU A 345 -26.96 19.91 -8.62
C GLU A 345 -26.96 18.51 -9.26
N GLU A 346 -27.77 18.29 -10.28
CA GLU A 346 -27.83 17.02 -11.02
C GLU A 346 -26.47 16.64 -11.62
N GLY A 347 -25.78 17.58 -12.24
CA GLY A 347 -24.44 17.35 -12.80
C GLY A 347 -23.41 17.01 -11.72
N ARG A 348 -23.48 17.68 -10.56
CA ARG A 348 -22.62 17.39 -9.41
C ARG A 348 -22.83 15.97 -8.89
N GLN A 349 -24.09 15.54 -8.76
CA GLN A 349 -24.43 14.18 -8.35
C GLN A 349 -23.93 13.14 -9.35
N GLN A 350 -24.04 13.41 -10.66
CA GLN A 350 -23.48 12.52 -11.69
C GLN A 350 -21.96 12.36 -11.56
N VAL A 351 -21.22 13.44 -11.29
CA VAL A 351 -19.77 13.40 -11.09
C VAL A 351 -19.40 12.61 -9.82
N LEU A 352 -20.11 12.84 -8.70
CA LEU A 352 -19.88 12.07 -7.47
C LEU A 352 -20.11 10.57 -7.68
N LYS A 353 -21.23 10.22 -8.32
CA LYS A 353 -21.57 8.84 -8.63
C LYS A 353 -20.51 8.19 -9.52
N ALA A 354 -20.06 8.88 -10.57
CA ALA A 354 -19.01 8.38 -11.45
C ALA A 354 -17.67 8.20 -10.72
N LEU A 355 -17.35 9.08 -9.77
CA LEU A 355 -16.17 8.94 -8.92
C LEU A 355 -16.27 7.74 -7.98
N GLU A 356 -17.41 7.55 -7.32
CA GLU A 356 -17.67 6.42 -6.44
C GLU A 356 -17.56 5.08 -7.19
N GLU A 357 -18.25 4.95 -8.33
CA GLU A 357 -18.19 3.77 -9.20
C GLU A 357 -16.75 3.47 -9.66
N ALA A 358 -15.99 4.50 -10.02
CA ALA A 358 -14.59 4.33 -10.44
C ALA A 358 -13.67 3.89 -9.28
N LEU A 359 -13.99 4.27 -8.04
CA LEU A 359 -13.25 3.90 -6.83
C LEU A 359 -13.61 2.52 -6.29
N GLU A 360 -14.73 1.90 -6.69
CA GLU A 360 -15.08 0.52 -6.28
C GLU A 360 -14.01 -0.51 -6.67
N ALA A 361 -13.26 -0.22 -7.73
CA ALA A 361 -12.15 -1.05 -8.17
C ALA A 361 -10.89 -0.88 -7.29
N ASP A 362 -10.88 0.04 -6.32
CA ASP A 362 -9.80 0.21 -5.36
C ASP A 362 -9.88 -0.82 -4.24
N ARG A 363 -8.73 -1.37 -3.87
CA ARG A 363 -8.62 -2.33 -2.77
C ARG A 363 -8.57 -1.62 -1.42
N LYS A 364 -8.00 -0.41 -1.39
CA LYS A 364 -7.94 0.41 -0.19
C LYS A 364 -9.30 1.02 0.09
N GLU A 365 -9.57 1.24 1.36
CA GLU A 365 -10.82 1.85 1.79
C GLU A 365 -10.85 3.33 1.38
N THR A 366 -11.89 3.71 0.67
CA THR A 366 -12.13 5.05 0.16
C THR A 366 -13.48 5.55 0.67
N HIS A 367 -13.53 6.82 1.08
CA HIS A 367 -14.77 7.48 1.49
C HIS A 367 -14.87 8.81 0.77
N VAL A 368 -15.87 8.96 -0.09
CA VAL A 368 -16.20 10.24 -0.74
C VAL A 368 -17.19 10.97 0.16
N LEU A 369 -16.86 12.19 0.60
CA LEU A 369 -17.68 12.98 1.51
C LEU A 369 -18.68 13.88 0.75
N GLY A 370 -18.35 14.25 -0.50
CA GLY A 370 -19.18 15.09 -1.37
C GLY A 370 -18.59 16.47 -1.59
N TYR A 371 -19.42 17.40 -2.09
CA TYR A 371 -19.04 18.79 -2.36
C TYR A 371 -19.05 19.63 -1.08
N THR A 372 -18.02 20.46 -0.93
CA THR A 372 -17.92 21.52 0.08
C THR A 372 -18.71 22.75 -0.34
N ALA A 373 -18.89 23.69 0.59
CA ALA A 373 -19.45 25.01 0.29
C ALA A 373 -18.63 25.82 -0.74
N LEU A 374 -17.34 25.49 -0.91
CA LEU A 374 -16.45 26.11 -1.89
C LEU A 374 -16.53 25.44 -3.28
N GLY A 375 -17.31 24.37 -3.44
CA GLY A 375 -17.43 23.64 -4.70
C GLY A 375 -16.33 22.59 -4.94
N LEU A 376 -15.49 22.33 -3.94
CA LEU A 376 -14.47 21.26 -3.98
C LEU A 376 -15.07 19.93 -3.52
N VAL A 377 -14.63 18.81 -4.06
CA VAL A 377 -14.99 17.47 -3.57
C VAL A 377 -13.94 16.99 -2.57
N GLU A 378 -14.39 16.51 -1.42
CA GLU A 378 -13.55 15.92 -0.39
C GLU A 378 -13.66 14.41 -0.37
N MET A 379 -12.52 13.73 -0.26
CA MET A 379 -12.49 12.30 -0.03
C MET A 379 -11.32 11.89 0.85
N THR A 380 -11.42 10.70 1.43
CA THR A 380 -10.31 10.05 2.13
C THR A 380 -10.00 8.70 1.50
N ARG A 381 -8.72 8.36 1.45
CA ARG A 381 -8.25 7.03 1.07
C ARG A 381 -7.27 6.51 2.10
N LYS A 382 -7.49 5.30 2.59
CA LYS A 382 -6.67 4.70 3.65
C LYS A 382 -5.19 4.63 3.26
N LYS A 383 -4.34 5.33 4.02
CA LYS A 383 -2.88 5.34 3.83
C LYS A 383 -2.24 4.13 4.52
N THR A 384 -1.82 3.14 3.73
CA THR A 384 -1.09 1.95 4.22
C THR A 384 0.43 2.08 4.05
N THR A 385 0.85 2.81 3.02
CA THR A 385 2.22 2.93 2.52
C THR A 385 2.46 4.37 2.08
N GLU A 386 3.72 4.74 1.89
CA GLU A 386 4.07 6.01 1.26
C GLU A 386 3.71 5.99 -0.23
N SER A 387 3.34 7.16 -0.78
CA SER A 387 3.04 7.30 -2.21
C SER A 387 4.29 7.03 -3.05
N LEU A 388 4.10 6.72 -4.32
CA LEU A 388 5.22 6.50 -5.24
C LEU A 388 6.14 7.71 -5.30
N TRP A 389 5.58 8.92 -5.26
CA TRP A 389 6.34 10.17 -5.27
C TRP A 389 7.33 10.23 -4.11
N HIS A 390 6.89 9.95 -2.88
CA HIS A 390 7.76 9.96 -1.71
C HIS A 390 8.82 8.87 -1.74
N LYS A 391 8.47 7.67 -2.24
CA LYS A 391 9.40 6.55 -2.32
C LYS A 391 10.53 6.76 -3.34
N TRP A 392 10.26 7.49 -4.42
CA TRP A 392 11.15 7.55 -5.58
C TRP A 392 11.77 8.92 -5.84
N THR A 393 11.29 9.96 -5.16
CA THR A 393 11.85 11.29 -5.29
C THR A 393 12.55 11.70 -4.01
N ARG A 394 13.60 12.51 -4.17
CA ARG A 394 14.26 13.20 -3.06
C ARG A 394 14.02 14.70 -3.21
N PRO A 395 13.95 15.46 -2.11
CA PRO A 395 13.91 16.91 -2.20
C PRO A 395 15.05 17.43 -3.07
N CYS A 396 14.73 18.35 -3.98
CA CYS A 396 15.74 18.98 -4.84
C CYS A 396 16.84 19.62 -3.97
N SER A 397 18.11 19.32 -4.26
CA SER A 397 19.25 19.84 -3.48
C SER A 397 19.41 21.35 -3.56
N VAL A 398 18.83 21.99 -4.57
CA VAL A 398 18.92 23.44 -4.80
C VAL A 398 17.78 24.18 -4.13
N CYS A 399 16.53 23.76 -4.40
CA CYS A 399 15.35 24.49 -3.92
C CYS A 399 14.73 23.88 -2.66
N HIS A 400 15.16 22.70 -2.23
CA HIS A 400 14.58 21.92 -1.14
C HIS A 400 13.06 21.74 -1.30
N GLY A 401 12.62 21.44 -2.54
CA GLY A 401 11.21 21.24 -2.87
C GLY A 401 10.40 22.51 -3.14
N ARG A 402 10.99 23.71 -3.01
CA ARG A 402 10.26 24.99 -3.21
C ARG A 402 9.76 25.21 -4.63
N GLY A 403 10.43 24.64 -5.64
CA GLY A 403 10.04 24.75 -7.06
C GLY A 403 9.97 26.18 -7.61
N ARG A 404 10.47 27.18 -6.87
CA ARG A 404 10.36 28.61 -7.18
C ARG A 404 11.65 29.32 -6.80
N ILE A 405 12.07 30.26 -7.64
CA ILE A 405 13.17 31.18 -7.37
C ILE A 405 12.54 32.57 -7.19
N LYS A 406 12.94 33.31 -6.16
CA LYS A 406 12.48 34.68 -5.94
C LYS A 406 12.94 35.50 -7.15
N LYS A 407 12.01 36.14 -7.87
CA LYS A 407 12.39 37.10 -8.93
C LYS A 407 13.24 38.19 -8.29
N GLU A 408 14.43 38.41 -8.82
CA GLU A 408 15.23 39.57 -8.42
C GLU A 408 14.44 40.83 -8.76
N SER A 409 14.24 41.68 -7.75
CA SER A 409 13.59 42.97 -7.92
C SER A 409 14.51 43.78 -8.83
N GLY A 410 14.05 44.11 -10.03
CA GLY A 410 14.84 44.88 -11.00
C GLY A 410 15.37 46.16 -10.36
N LYS A 411 16.64 46.15 -9.97
CA LYS A 411 17.42 47.38 -9.91
C LYS A 411 17.94 47.59 -11.31
N ASN A 412 17.30 48.51 -12.01
CA ASN A 412 17.99 49.30 -13.02
C ASN A 412 19.33 49.74 -12.44
N ASN A 413 20.41 49.18 -12.96
CA ASN A 413 21.69 49.87 -12.96
C ASN A 413 22.34 49.62 -14.32
N THR A 414 21.97 50.49 -15.26
CA THR A 414 22.91 50.98 -16.26
C THR A 414 24.17 51.46 -15.54
N GLN A 415 25.22 50.65 -15.52
CA GLN A 415 26.60 51.10 -15.64
C GLN A 415 27.49 49.87 -15.85
N GLY A 416 28.21 49.90 -16.98
CA GLY A 416 28.93 48.76 -17.52
C GLY A 416 30.18 48.37 -16.74
N ASN A 417 30.63 47.14 -16.95
CA ASN A 417 31.92 46.89 -17.60
C ASN A 417 32.09 45.39 -17.87
N ARG A 418 32.46 45.09 -19.12
CA ARG A 418 33.45 44.09 -19.58
C ARG A 418 33.51 42.71 -18.90
N GLN A 419 33.22 41.69 -19.72
CA GLN A 419 33.88 40.37 -19.74
C GLN A 419 35.44 40.49 -19.76
N PRO A 420 36.23 39.39 -19.65
CA PRO A 420 35.93 37.98 -19.34
C PRO A 420 36.85 37.36 -18.26
N TYR A 421 36.57 36.13 -17.81
CA TYR A 421 37.46 34.96 -17.92
C TYR A 421 36.67 33.69 -17.59
#